data_AF-A0A1A7BHY1-F1
#
_entry.id   AF-A0A1A7BHY1-F1
#
_cell.length_a   1.000
_cell.length_b   1.000
_cell.length_c   1.000
_cell.angle_alpha   90.00
_cell.angle_beta   90.00
_cell.angle_gamma   90.00
#
_symmetry.space_group_name_H-M   'P 1'
#
loop_
_entity.id
_entity.type
_entity.pdbx_description
1 polymer ?
#
loop_
_entity_poly.entity_id
_entity_poly.type
_entity_poly.pdbx_seq_one_letter_code
_entity_poly.pdbx_strand_id
1 'polypeptide(L)'
;MKAGIVLAALPLASGSLAEAPHPATPSVGAPNPAAVFCIEEGGQHIIVGANGQQRGICRFSDGHEVDAWQFFPESHGVGEARVINPAAQFCLAGGGRYRVERTPAGDVGLCTPAGGAEIDAWQFYRNAQRGGTMALGNPAARFCIAQGGSYRIARTTEGDRGYCSPPGGTEIDAWQHFRQQMGASQGRDN
;
A
#
# COMPACT_ATOMS: atom_id res chain seq x y z
N MET A 1 -18.32 -53.60 51.74
CA MET A 1 -19.31 -52.68 51.11
C MET A 1 -18.56 -51.84 50.08
N LYS A 2 -19.15 -51.65 48.90
CA LYS A 2 -18.51 -51.38 47.59
C LYS A 2 -17.62 -50.13 47.51
N ALA A 3 -16.45 -50.25 46.88
CA ALA A 3 -15.62 -49.14 46.41
C ALA A 3 -16.22 -48.55 45.12
N GLY A 4 -16.55 -47.25 45.15
CA GLY A 4 -17.11 -46.52 44.01
C GLY A 4 -16.00 -45.97 43.11
N ILE A 5 -16.00 -46.38 41.84
CA ILE A 5 -15.17 -45.79 40.79
C ILE A 5 -15.84 -44.50 40.34
N VAL A 6 -15.14 -43.37 40.46
CA VAL A 6 -15.55 -42.10 39.86
C VAL A 6 -14.97 -42.04 38.45
N LEU A 7 -15.82 -42.27 37.44
CA LEU A 7 -15.48 -41.95 36.05
C LEU A 7 -15.67 -40.43 35.85
N ALA A 8 -14.57 -39.71 35.67
CA ALA A 8 -14.60 -38.34 35.15
C ALA A 8 -14.75 -38.39 33.62
N ALA A 9 -15.95 -38.07 33.11
CA ALA A 9 -16.18 -37.90 31.69
C ALA A 9 -15.66 -36.52 31.25
N LEU A 10 -14.60 -36.51 30.44
CA LEU A 10 -14.10 -35.31 29.76
C LEU A 10 -15.02 -34.98 28.57
N PRO A 11 -15.56 -33.76 28.45
CA PRO A 11 -16.37 -33.38 27.31
C PRO A 11 -15.48 -33.22 26.07
N LEU A 12 -15.83 -33.91 25.00
CA LEU A 12 -15.32 -33.64 23.65
C LEU A 12 -15.86 -32.27 23.23
N ALA A 13 -15.03 -31.23 23.36
CA ALA A 13 -15.29 -29.93 22.78
C ALA A 13 -15.33 -30.09 21.24
N SER A 14 -16.54 -30.15 20.70
CA SER A 14 -16.76 -30.04 19.26
C SER A 14 -16.36 -28.63 18.84
N GLY A 15 -15.19 -28.50 18.22
CA GLY A 15 -14.78 -27.27 17.56
C GLY A 15 -15.69 -27.05 16.35
N SER A 16 -16.73 -26.25 16.52
CA SER A 16 -17.45 -25.69 15.39
C SER A 16 -16.48 -24.78 14.66
N LEU A 17 -16.18 -25.07 13.40
CA LEU A 17 -15.60 -24.08 12.49
C LEU A 17 -16.60 -22.93 12.46
N ALA A 18 -16.23 -21.82 13.11
CA ALA A 18 -17.01 -20.60 13.05
C ALA A 18 -16.97 -20.12 11.59
N GLU A 19 -18.13 -20.14 10.94
CA GLU A 19 -18.38 -19.43 9.69
C GLU A 19 -17.93 -17.98 9.90
N ALA A 20 -17.02 -17.50 9.06
CA ALA A 20 -16.57 -16.11 9.13
C ALA A 20 -17.79 -15.18 8.98
N PRO A 21 -17.87 -14.08 9.72
CA PRO A 21 -19.01 -13.17 9.61
C PRO A 21 -19.03 -12.57 8.20
N HIS A 22 -20.01 -12.99 7.39
CA HIS A 22 -20.28 -12.39 6.08
C HIS A 22 -20.57 -10.89 6.26
N PRO A 23 -19.96 -10.00 5.47
CA PRO A 23 -20.25 -8.58 5.54
C PRO A 23 -21.73 -8.30 5.23
N ALA A 24 -22.25 -7.26 5.86
CA ALA A 24 -23.67 -6.94 5.98
C ALA A 24 -24.43 -6.89 4.64
N THR A 25 -25.70 -7.30 4.70
CA THR A 25 -26.66 -7.47 3.61
C THR A 25 -26.60 -6.35 2.55
N PRO A 26 -26.45 -6.68 1.25
CA PRO A 26 -26.46 -5.70 0.18
C PRO A 26 -27.83 -4.99 0.11
N SER A 27 -27.81 -3.69 -0.16
CA SER A 27 -29.03 -2.91 -0.43
C SER A 27 -29.78 -3.51 -1.62
N VAL A 28 -31.09 -3.73 -1.48
CA VAL A 28 -31.95 -4.31 -2.52
C VAL A 28 -31.81 -3.48 -3.81
N GLY A 29 -31.23 -4.08 -4.85
CA GLY A 29 -31.04 -3.45 -6.17
C GLY A 29 -29.58 -3.23 -6.59
N ALA A 30 -28.60 -3.36 -5.69
CA ALA A 30 -27.18 -3.33 -6.07
C ALA A 30 -26.71 -4.72 -6.56
N PRO A 31 -25.90 -4.81 -7.63
CA PRO A 31 -25.32 -6.07 -8.06
C PRO A 31 -24.36 -6.62 -6.99
N ASN A 32 -24.32 -7.94 -6.80
CA ASN A 32 -23.40 -8.57 -5.85
C ASN A 32 -21.95 -8.30 -6.29
N PRO A 33 -21.11 -7.65 -5.47
CA PRO A 33 -19.75 -7.26 -5.87
C PRO A 33 -18.84 -8.46 -6.18
N ALA A 34 -18.98 -9.58 -5.45
CA ALA A 34 -18.26 -10.81 -5.75
C ALA A 34 -18.68 -11.42 -7.10
N ALA A 35 -19.96 -11.29 -7.45
CA ALA A 35 -20.46 -11.73 -8.75
C ALA A 35 -19.93 -10.88 -9.90
N VAL A 36 -19.91 -9.55 -9.72
CA VAL A 36 -19.37 -8.61 -10.71
C VAL A 36 -17.90 -8.89 -10.95
N PHE A 37 -17.11 -8.99 -9.87
CA PHE A 37 -15.68 -9.26 -9.95
C PHE A 37 -15.38 -10.59 -10.65
N CYS A 38 -16.12 -11.65 -10.33
CA CYS A 38 -15.99 -12.93 -11.01
C CYS A 38 -16.12 -12.80 -12.55
N ILE A 39 -17.09 -12.01 -13.02
CA ILE A 39 -17.33 -11.79 -14.44
C ILE A 39 -16.22 -10.94 -15.07
N GLU A 40 -15.76 -9.90 -14.37
CA GLU A 40 -14.67 -9.03 -14.82
C GLU A 40 -13.34 -9.79 -14.99
N GLU A 41 -13.06 -10.76 -14.11
CA GLU A 41 -11.87 -11.63 -14.20
C GLU A 41 -12.06 -12.80 -15.20
N GLY A 42 -13.13 -12.77 -16.01
CA GLY A 42 -13.38 -13.73 -17.08
C GLY A 42 -14.01 -15.06 -16.64
N GLY A 43 -14.54 -15.12 -15.42
CA GLY A 43 -15.31 -16.24 -14.91
C GLY A 43 -16.83 -16.11 -15.13
N GLN A 44 -17.54 -17.20 -14.87
CA GLN A 44 -19.00 -17.24 -14.82
C GLN A 44 -19.45 -17.37 -13.36
N HIS A 45 -20.25 -16.42 -12.88
CA HIS A 45 -20.82 -16.48 -11.54
C HIS A 45 -22.09 -17.36 -11.50
N ILE A 46 -22.11 -18.35 -10.61
CA ILE A 46 -23.17 -19.35 -10.48
C ILE A 46 -23.60 -19.44 -9.02
N ILE A 47 -24.91 -19.37 -8.75
CA ILE A 47 -25.44 -19.63 -7.41
C ILE A 47 -25.72 -21.12 -7.25
N VAL A 48 -25.20 -21.71 -6.17
CA VAL A 48 -25.39 -23.11 -5.82
C VAL A 48 -26.01 -23.24 -4.44
N GLY A 49 -26.83 -24.27 -4.24
CA GLY A 49 -27.47 -24.58 -2.95
C GLY A 49 -29.01 -24.54 -2.99
N ALA A 50 -29.63 -24.98 -1.89
CA ALA A 50 -31.08 -25.10 -1.74
C ALA A 50 -31.49 -24.74 -0.29
N ASN A 51 -32.79 -24.56 -0.06
CA ASN A 51 -33.36 -24.33 1.28
C ASN A 51 -32.73 -23.14 2.05
N GLY A 52 -32.41 -22.06 1.34
CA GLY A 52 -31.86 -20.85 1.94
C GLY A 52 -30.36 -20.91 2.28
N GLN A 53 -29.68 -22.02 1.99
CA GLN A 53 -28.23 -22.15 2.09
C GLN A 53 -27.61 -22.01 0.70
N GLN A 54 -27.61 -20.78 0.16
CA GLN A 54 -27.07 -20.48 -1.17
C GLN A 54 -25.72 -19.78 -1.07
N ARG A 55 -24.79 -20.16 -1.95
CA ARG A 55 -23.48 -19.51 -2.12
C ARG A 55 -23.16 -19.29 -3.59
N GLY A 56 -22.28 -18.33 -3.88
CA GLY A 56 -21.81 -18.04 -5.23
C GLY A 56 -20.50 -18.76 -5.54
N ILE A 57 -20.38 -19.31 -6.74
CA ILE A 57 -19.17 -19.91 -7.29
C ILE A 57 -18.75 -19.10 -8.52
N CYS A 58 -17.45 -18.87 -8.65
CA CYS A 58 -16.84 -18.40 -9.88
C CYS A 58 -16.22 -19.57 -10.66
N ARG A 59 -16.73 -19.85 -11.86
CA ARG A 59 -16.25 -20.92 -12.74
C ARG A 59 -15.51 -20.36 -13.94
N PHE A 60 -14.32 -20.85 -14.20
CA PHE A 60 -13.49 -20.44 -15.34
C PHE A 60 -13.59 -21.41 -16.52
N SER A 61 -13.17 -20.96 -17.69
CA SER A 61 -13.24 -21.74 -18.94
C SER A 61 -12.35 -23.00 -18.96
N ASP A 62 -11.33 -23.03 -18.11
CA ASP A 62 -10.46 -24.20 -17.88
C ASP A 62 -11.07 -25.23 -16.92
N GLY A 63 -12.26 -24.95 -16.39
CA GLY A 63 -12.98 -25.80 -15.44
C GLY A 63 -12.62 -25.55 -13.97
N HIS A 64 -11.74 -24.59 -13.66
CA HIS A 64 -11.45 -24.20 -12.29
C HIS A 64 -12.68 -23.54 -11.64
N GLU A 65 -12.92 -23.85 -10.36
CA GLU A 65 -14.02 -23.30 -9.57
C GLU A 65 -13.52 -22.82 -8.22
N VAL A 66 -13.98 -21.65 -7.80
CA VAL A 66 -13.66 -21.05 -6.50
C VAL A 66 -14.91 -20.38 -5.95
N ASP A 67 -15.06 -20.33 -4.63
CA ASP A 67 -16.14 -19.56 -4.03
C ASP A 67 -16.00 -18.08 -4.39
N ALA A 68 -17.10 -17.46 -4.83
CA ALA A 68 -17.05 -16.09 -5.35
C ALA A 68 -16.60 -15.08 -4.30
N TRP A 69 -16.95 -15.28 -3.02
CA TRP A 69 -16.49 -14.41 -1.95
C TRP A 69 -15.04 -14.69 -1.55
N GLN A 70 -14.56 -15.92 -1.69
CA GLN A 70 -13.15 -16.25 -1.50
C GLN A 70 -12.26 -15.71 -2.63
N PHE A 71 -12.80 -15.65 -3.85
CA PHE A 71 -12.10 -15.08 -5.00
C PHE A 71 -12.17 -13.56 -5.05
N PHE A 72 -13.27 -12.98 -4.56
CA PHE A 72 -13.46 -11.55 -4.49
C PHE A 72 -12.41 -10.92 -3.56
N PRO A 73 -11.59 -9.98 -4.05
CA PRO A 73 -10.66 -9.25 -3.21
C PRO A 73 -11.46 -8.36 -2.27
N GLU A 74 -11.45 -8.71 -0.98
CA GLU A 74 -11.96 -7.85 0.08
C GLU A 74 -11.14 -6.56 0.08
N SER A 75 -11.63 -5.49 -0.54
CA SER A 75 -11.04 -4.17 -0.36
C SER A 75 -11.29 -3.59 1.05
N HIS A 76 -11.48 -4.45 2.07
CA HIS A 76 -11.33 -4.17 3.51
C HIS A 76 -10.89 -5.42 4.33
N GLY A 77 -10.07 -6.34 3.81
CA GLY A 77 -9.58 -7.47 4.61
C GLY A 77 -8.37 -8.17 4.02
N VAL A 78 -7.41 -8.48 4.88
CA VAL A 78 -6.01 -8.81 4.57
C VAL A 78 -5.82 -10.17 3.88
N GLY A 79 -5.21 -10.17 2.70
CA GLY A 79 -4.65 -11.38 2.07
C GLY A 79 -3.98 -11.06 0.74
N GLU A 80 -2.76 -11.57 0.55
CA GLU A 80 -1.82 -11.34 -0.55
C GLU A 80 -2.39 -11.45 -1.99
N ALA A 81 -3.08 -10.41 -2.47
CA ALA A 81 -3.19 -10.14 -3.91
C ALA A 81 -3.51 -8.65 -4.12
N ARG A 82 -2.54 -7.94 -4.69
CA ARG A 82 -2.59 -6.53 -5.10
C ARG A 82 -2.93 -5.55 -3.98
N VAL A 83 -1.92 -5.19 -3.20
CA VAL A 83 -2.06 -4.11 -2.21
C VAL A 83 -2.27 -2.77 -2.95
N ILE A 84 -3.51 -2.26 -2.93
CA ILE A 84 -3.93 -0.98 -3.58
C ILE A 84 -3.64 0.23 -2.69
N ASN A 85 -3.24 0.05 -1.43
CA ASN A 85 -2.84 1.19 -0.61
C ASN A 85 -1.59 1.85 -1.23
N PRO A 86 -1.58 3.18 -1.44
CA PRO A 86 -0.49 3.84 -2.16
C PRO A 86 0.90 3.59 -1.54
N ALA A 87 0.97 3.44 -0.22
CA ALA A 87 2.20 3.23 0.51
C ALA A 87 2.79 1.82 0.34
N ALA A 88 1.93 0.81 0.28
CA ALA A 88 2.28 -0.57 0.06
C ALA A 88 2.59 -0.82 -1.40
N GLN A 89 1.78 -0.26 -2.32
CA GLN A 89 2.11 -0.28 -3.74
C GLN A 89 3.49 0.35 -3.97
N PHE A 90 3.77 1.50 -3.34
CA PHE A 90 5.08 2.13 -3.41
C PHE A 90 6.20 1.25 -2.82
N CYS A 91 5.97 0.64 -1.66
CA CYS A 91 6.92 -0.29 -1.04
C CYS A 91 7.25 -1.48 -1.96
N LEU A 92 6.22 -2.14 -2.49
CA LEU A 92 6.33 -3.32 -3.34
C LEU A 92 6.95 -2.97 -4.71
N ALA A 93 6.55 -1.86 -5.32
CA ALA A 93 7.12 -1.38 -6.57
C ALA A 93 8.61 -1.03 -6.44
N GLY A 94 9.04 -0.61 -5.25
CA GLY A 94 10.45 -0.40 -4.91
C GLY A 94 11.24 -1.67 -4.58
N GLY A 95 10.64 -2.86 -4.74
CA GLY A 95 11.25 -4.15 -4.41
C GLY A 95 11.30 -4.46 -2.91
N GLY A 96 10.58 -3.69 -2.09
CA GLY A 96 10.44 -3.93 -0.66
C GLY A 96 9.41 -5.02 -0.33
N ARG A 97 9.41 -5.47 0.92
CA ARG A 97 8.38 -6.36 1.48
C ARG A 97 7.40 -5.54 2.30
N TYR A 98 6.11 -5.77 2.09
CA TYR A 98 5.04 -5.11 2.84
C TYR A 98 4.35 -6.11 3.77
N ARG A 99 4.04 -5.69 5.00
CA ARG A 99 3.22 -6.47 5.94
C ARG A 99 2.27 -5.56 6.72
N VAL A 100 1.19 -6.13 7.24
CA VAL A 100 0.26 -5.45 8.15
C VAL A 100 0.45 -6.03 9.55
N GLU A 101 0.64 -5.16 10.54
CA GLU A 101 0.69 -5.52 11.94
C GLU A 101 -0.57 -5.01 12.65
N ARG A 102 -1.32 -5.90 13.32
CA ARG A 102 -2.50 -5.52 14.09
C ARG A 102 -2.07 -4.99 15.44
N THR A 103 -2.47 -3.78 15.79
CA THR A 103 -2.19 -3.18 17.09
C THR A 103 -3.48 -2.81 17.82
N PRO A 104 -3.45 -2.56 19.15
CA PRO A 104 -4.61 -2.05 19.88
C PRO A 104 -5.14 -0.70 19.36
N ALA A 105 -4.29 0.08 18.67
CA ALA A 105 -4.66 1.36 18.06
C ALA A 105 -5.18 1.22 16.62
N GLY A 106 -5.18 0.01 16.06
CA GLY A 106 -5.53 -0.30 14.68
C GLY A 106 -4.41 -0.97 13.90
N ASP A 107 -4.69 -1.30 12.65
CA ASP A 107 -3.75 -1.97 11.76
C ASP A 107 -2.71 -0.99 11.21
N VAL A 108 -1.43 -1.36 11.30
CA VAL A 108 -0.30 -0.57 10.83
C VAL A 108 0.35 -1.26 9.65
N GLY A 109 0.57 -0.51 8.56
CA GLY A 109 1.30 -1.00 7.39
C GLY A 109 2.80 -0.77 7.55
N LEU A 110 3.59 -1.84 7.43
CA LEU A 110 5.05 -1.81 7.57
C LEU A 110 5.70 -2.14 6.23
N CYS A 111 6.69 -1.34 5.84
CA CYS A 111 7.52 -1.57 4.68
C CYS A 111 8.93 -1.95 5.13
N THR A 112 9.47 -3.02 4.57
CA THR A 112 10.90 -3.33 4.61
C THR A 112 11.47 -3.08 3.21
N PRO A 113 12.08 -1.92 2.93
CA PRO A 113 12.70 -1.65 1.64
C PRO A 113 13.77 -2.70 1.32
N ALA A 114 14.08 -2.92 0.03
CA ALA A 114 15.11 -3.85 -0.37
C ALA A 114 16.46 -3.50 0.30
N GLY A 115 16.95 -4.38 1.19
CA GLY A 115 18.17 -4.16 1.97
C GLY A 115 18.09 -3.11 3.08
N GLY A 116 16.89 -2.62 3.40
CA GLY A 116 16.65 -1.59 4.43
C GLY A 116 16.04 -2.12 5.72
N ALA A 117 16.03 -1.26 6.75
CA ALA A 117 15.29 -1.53 7.98
C ALA A 117 13.79 -1.34 7.77
N GLU A 118 12.99 -2.03 8.58
CA GLU A 118 11.54 -1.86 8.59
C GLU A 118 11.15 -0.43 9.00
N ILE A 119 10.13 0.12 8.34
CA ILE A 119 9.62 1.48 8.53
C ILE A 119 8.09 1.50 8.33
N ASP A 120 7.38 2.43 8.96
CA ASP A 120 5.97 2.70 8.67
C ASP A 120 5.78 3.04 7.17
N ALA A 121 4.92 2.29 6.48
CA ALA A 121 4.77 2.39 5.04
C ALA A 121 4.27 3.77 4.60
N TRP A 122 3.34 4.38 5.35
CA TRP A 122 2.83 5.71 5.04
C TRP A 122 3.86 6.80 5.28
N GLN A 123 4.71 6.66 6.29
CA GLN A 123 5.87 7.52 6.52
C GLN A 123 6.85 7.41 5.35
N PHE A 124 7.18 6.19 4.93
CA PHE A 124 8.06 5.94 3.78
C PHE A 124 7.50 6.56 2.49
N TYR A 125 6.22 6.32 2.20
CA TYR A 125 5.52 6.89 1.04
C TYR A 125 5.50 8.42 1.05
N ARG A 126 5.08 9.04 2.17
CA ARG A 126 5.04 10.51 2.28
C ARG A 126 6.42 11.11 2.17
N ASN A 127 7.46 10.48 2.71
CA ASN A 127 8.84 10.94 2.59
C ASN A 127 9.32 10.86 1.13
N ALA A 128 8.98 9.79 0.41
CA ALA A 128 9.31 9.65 -1.00
C ALA A 128 8.58 10.67 -1.89
N GLN A 129 7.28 10.90 -1.66
CA GLN A 129 6.52 11.92 -2.38
C GLN A 129 7.04 13.34 -2.14
N ARG A 130 7.47 13.60 -0.91
CA ARG A 130 8.15 14.83 -0.52
C ARG A 130 9.46 15.02 -1.31
N GLY A 131 10.18 13.94 -1.63
CA GLY A 131 11.40 13.97 -2.44
C GLY A 131 11.24 14.34 -3.92
N GLY A 132 10.01 14.46 -4.45
CA GLY A 132 9.79 14.58 -5.90
C GLY A 132 9.73 16.00 -6.48
N THR A 133 9.39 17.04 -5.70
CA THR A 133 9.37 18.46 -6.17
C THR A 133 8.86 19.43 -5.10
N MET A 134 8.15 18.95 -4.06
CA MET A 134 7.55 19.82 -3.04
C MET A 134 8.28 19.86 -1.69
N ALA A 135 9.19 18.94 -1.35
CA ALA A 135 9.87 18.96 -0.04
C ALA A 135 11.36 19.31 -0.06
N LEU A 136 11.88 19.76 -1.20
CA LEU A 136 13.00 20.70 -1.12
C LEU A 136 12.42 22.03 -0.64
N GLY A 137 12.24 22.19 0.67
CA GLY A 137 11.98 23.50 1.29
C GLY A 137 13.08 24.52 1.01
N ASN A 138 14.14 24.10 0.31
CA ASN A 138 15.18 24.94 -0.26
C ASN A 138 14.80 25.38 -1.70
N PRO A 139 14.46 26.67 -1.90
CA PRO A 139 14.19 27.27 -3.21
C PRO A 139 15.27 27.02 -4.26
N ALA A 140 16.55 27.14 -3.90
CA ALA A 140 17.67 26.94 -4.81
C ALA A 140 17.76 25.50 -5.32
N ALA A 141 17.45 24.55 -4.44
CA ALA A 141 17.43 23.15 -4.79
C ALA A 141 16.29 22.84 -5.76
N ARG A 142 15.07 23.37 -5.49
CA ARG A 142 13.93 23.25 -6.42
C ARG A 142 14.25 23.86 -7.78
N PHE A 143 14.89 25.03 -7.78
CA PHE A 143 15.28 25.73 -8.99
C PHE A 143 16.26 24.93 -9.85
N CYS A 144 17.24 24.26 -9.23
CA CYS A 144 18.17 23.38 -9.93
C CYS A 144 17.45 22.22 -10.62
N ILE A 145 16.60 21.50 -9.89
CA ILE A 145 15.86 20.34 -10.42
C ILE A 145 14.87 20.77 -11.51
N ALA A 146 14.22 21.92 -11.36
CA ALA A 146 13.29 22.45 -12.36
C ALA A 146 13.96 22.77 -13.72
N GLN A 147 15.27 23.05 -13.73
CA GLN A 147 16.07 23.24 -14.93
C GLN A 147 16.64 21.92 -15.50
N GLY A 148 16.23 20.78 -14.94
CA GLY A 148 16.73 19.46 -15.32
C GLY A 148 18.09 19.11 -14.71
N GLY A 149 18.64 19.93 -13.81
CA GLY A 149 19.88 19.62 -13.10
C GLY A 149 19.69 18.63 -11.96
N SER A 150 20.80 18.10 -11.43
CA SER A 150 20.81 17.29 -10.20
C SER A 150 21.32 18.12 -9.01
N TYR A 151 20.70 17.96 -7.85
CA TYR A 151 21.05 18.70 -6.62
C TYR A 151 21.68 17.77 -5.59
N ARG A 152 22.73 18.23 -4.90
CA ARG A 152 23.33 17.52 -3.76
C ARG A 152 23.70 18.47 -2.62
N ILE A 153 23.85 17.92 -1.42
CA ILE A 153 24.36 18.64 -0.25
C ILE A 153 25.76 18.09 0.05
N ALA A 154 26.73 18.97 0.31
CA ALA A 154 28.07 18.61 0.73
C ALA A 154 28.42 19.31 2.05
N ARG A 155 29.05 18.59 2.97
CA ARG A 155 29.62 19.18 4.18
C ARG A 155 30.89 19.97 3.84
N THR A 156 30.97 21.20 4.28
CA THR A 156 32.13 22.07 4.14
C THR A 156 32.62 22.54 5.52
N THR A 157 33.77 23.22 5.55
CA THR A 157 34.28 23.87 6.77
C THR A 157 33.36 24.97 7.30
N GLU A 158 32.48 25.50 6.46
CA GLU A 158 31.50 26.54 6.78
C GLU A 158 30.10 25.96 7.10
N GLY A 159 29.97 24.63 7.11
CA GLY A 159 28.69 23.93 7.26
C GLY A 159 28.24 23.22 5.99
N ASP A 160 27.02 22.68 6.01
CA ASP A 160 26.45 21.98 4.86
C ASP A 160 26.05 22.98 3.75
N ARG A 161 26.55 22.77 2.53
CA ARG A 161 26.32 23.61 1.34
C ARG A 161 25.62 22.82 0.24
N GLY A 162 24.69 23.47 -0.45
CA GLY A 162 23.94 22.88 -1.57
C GLY A 162 24.57 23.20 -2.92
N TYR A 163 24.74 22.18 -3.76
CA TYR A 163 25.33 22.29 -5.10
C TYR A 163 24.33 21.82 -6.17
N CYS A 164 24.29 22.56 -7.27
CA CYS A 164 23.55 22.22 -8.46
C CYS A 164 24.50 21.74 -9.55
N SER A 165 24.22 20.61 -10.18
CA SER A 165 24.88 20.14 -11.39
C SER A 165 23.90 20.28 -12.57
N PRO A 166 24.01 21.34 -13.40
CA PRO A 166 23.15 21.52 -14.56
C PRO A 166 23.40 20.45 -15.64
N PRO A 167 22.43 20.20 -16.55
CA PRO A 167 22.65 19.30 -17.68
C PRO A 167 23.84 19.75 -18.54
N GLY A 168 24.89 18.93 -18.62
CA GLY A 168 26.10 19.24 -19.39
C GLY A 168 26.93 20.41 -18.84
N GLY A 169 26.64 20.88 -17.63
CA GLY A 169 27.34 21.99 -16.99
C GLY A 169 28.26 21.56 -15.86
N THR A 170 29.13 22.47 -15.44
CA THR A 170 29.91 22.31 -14.21
C THR A 170 29.01 22.51 -13.00
N GLU A 171 29.32 21.80 -11.91
CA GLU A 171 28.67 22.02 -10.64
C GLU A 171 28.87 23.45 -10.12
N ILE A 172 27.80 24.04 -9.57
CA ILE A 172 27.75 25.42 -9.06
C ILE A 172 27.04 25.48 -7.71
N ASP A 173 27.34 26.51 -6.89
CA ASP A 173 26.59 26.77 -5.65
C ASP A 173 25.14 27.08 -5.99
N ALA A 174 24.21 26.29 -5.43
CA ALA A 174 22.81 26.36 -5.82
C ALA A 174 22.17 27.71 -5.45
N TRP A 175 22.54 28.28 -4.29
CA TRP A 175 21.97 29.54 -3.81
C TRP A 175 22.48 30.74 -4.58
N GLN A 176 23.75 30.72 -4.96
CA GLN A 176 24.34 31.72 -5.85
C GLN A 176 23.65 31.70 -7.22
N HIS A 177 23.51 30.52 -7.83
CA HIS A 177 22.82 30.35 -9.11
C HIS A 177 21.37 30.88 -9.06
N PHE A 178 20.62 30.46 -8.04
CA PHE A 178 19.24 30.89 -7.84
C PHE A 178 19.11 32.41 -7.73
N ARG A 179 19.93 33.06 -6.90
CA ARG A 179 19.88 34.53 -6.72
C ARG A 179 20.28 35.29 -7.98
N GLN A 180 21.28 34.81 -8.71
CA GLN A 180 21.71 35.45 -9.96
C GLN A 180 20.57 35.47 -10.99
N GLN A 181 19.84 34.36 -11.12
CA GLN A 181 18.79 34.26 -12.12
C GLN A 181 17.52 35.04 -11.74
N MET A 182 17.17 35.07 -10.46
CA MET A 182 16.07 35.91 -9.95
C MET A 182 16.38 37.41 -10.08
N GLY A 183 17.65 37.81 -9.89
CA GLY A 183 18.11 39.18 -10.13
C GLY A 183 18.10 39.56 -11.61
N ALA A 184 18.45 38.64 -12.51
CA ALA A 184 18.42 38.87 -13.94
C ALA A 184 16.99 39.00 -14.52
N SER A 185 15.99 38.36 -13.90
CA SER A 185 14.58 38.53 -14.30
C SER A 185 13.99 39.89 -13.91
N GLN A 186 14.39 40.48 -12.79
CA GLN A 186 13.91 41.82 -12.38
C GLN A 186 14.47 42.96 -13.24
N GLY A 187 15.52 42.72 -14.02
CA GLY A 187 16.12 43.71 -14.92
C GLY A 187 15.60 43.69 -16.36
N ARG A 188 14.65 42.80 -16.70
CA ARG A 188 14.08 42.71 -18.06
C ARG A 188 12.68 43.33 -18.21
N ASP A 189 12.12 43.83 -17.12
CA ASP A 189 10.79 44.47 -17.08
C ASP A 189 10.87 46.01 -17.17
N ASN A 190 11.92 46.56 -17.82
CA ASN A 190 12.07 48.00 -18.03
C ASN A 190 12.54 48.33 -19.46
#